data_AF-A0A1C6HGR0-F1
#
_entry.id   AF-A0A1C6HGR0-F1
#
_cell.length_a   1.000
_cell.length_b   1.000
_cell.length_c   1.000
_cell.angle_alpha   90.00
_cell.angle_beta   90.00
_cell.angle_gamma   90.00
#
_symmetry.space_group_name_H-M   'P 1'
#
loop_
_entity.id
_entity.type
_entity.pdbx_description
1 polymer ?
#
loop_
_entity_poly.entity_id
_entity_poly.type
_entity_poly.pdbx_seq_one_letter_code
_entity_poly.pdbx_strand_id
1 'polypeptide(L)' 'MCNYCQTPIYIKTIQYCKSLLAPLTPEQELRDKLLDMTGEVYVNIPKKYCPFCGAKMDLED' A
#
# COMPACT_ATOMS: atom_id res chain seq x y z
N MET A 1 17.14 18.88 -4.44
CA MET A 1 16.53 17.82 -3.60
C MET A 1 15.35 17.24 -4.36
N CYS A 2 15.25 15.92 -4.49
CA CYS A 2 14.15 15.29 -5.22
C CYS A 2 12.95 15.15 -4.27
N ASN A 3 11.83 15.81 -4.60
CA ASN A 3 10.60 15.80 -3.80
C ASN A 3 9.95 14.41 -3.70
N TYR A 4 10.34 13.47 -4.56
CA TYR A 4 9.79 12.12 -4.63
C TYR A 4 10.55 11.09 -3.80
N CYS A 5 11.65 11.48 -3.15
CA CYS A 5 12.44 10.58 -2.31
C CYS A 5 11.58 10.03 -1.16
N GLN A 6 10.89 10.91 -0.43
CA GLN A 6 10.10 10.53 0.74
C GLN A 6 8.64 10.14 0.43
N THR A 7 8.21 10.19 -0.84
CA THR A 7 6.83 9.88 -1.20
C THR A 7 6.57 8.37 -1.15
N PRO A 8 5.54 7.88 -0.45
CA PRO A 8 5.19 6.46 -0.47
C PRO A 8 4.75 6.05 -1.88
N ILE A 9 5.15 4.85 -2.31
CA ILE A 9 4.85 4.33 -3.65
C ILE A 9 3.97 3.11 -3.47
N TYR A 10 2.80 3.14 -4.10
CA TYR A 10 1.84 2.07 -4.01
C TYR A 10 1.73 1.33 -5.35
N ILE A 11 1.65 0.00 -5.29
CA ILE A 11 1.25 -0.82 -6.44
C ILE A 11 -0.21 -1.20 -6.28
N LYS A 12 -0.97 -0.97 -7.34
CA LYS A 12 -2.33 -1.50 -7.48
C LYS A 12 -2.25 -3.00 -7.79
N THR A 13 -2.85 -3.80 -6.93
CA THR A 13 -2.96 -5.26 -7.06
C THR A 13 -4.43 -5.66 -6.99
N ILE A 14 -4.75 -6.84 -7.52
CA ILE A 14 -6.10 -7.40 -7.45
C ILE A 14 -6.10 -8.54 -6.45
N GLN A 15 -6.88 -8.40 -5.37
CA GLN A 15 -7.13 -9.44 -4.40
C GLN A 15 -8.39 -10.21 -4.79
N TYR A 16 -8.23 -11.49 -5.12
CA TYR A 16 -9.33 -12.36 -5.54
C TYR A 16 -10.07 -13.01 -4.37
N CYS A 17 -9.44 -13.11 -3.20
CA CYS A 17 -9.98 -13.81 -2.04
C CYS A 17 -10.44 -12.83 -0.96
N LYS A 18 -11.64 -13.08 -0.41
CA LYS A 18 -12.16 -12.31 0.72
C LYS A 18 -11.33 -12.52 1.98
N SER A 19 -11.33 -11.51 2.86
CA SER A 19 -10.76 -11.67 4.20
C SER A 19 -11.52 -12.76 4.96
N LEU A 20 -10.79 -13.70 5.55
CA LEU A 20 -11.37 -14.79 6.35
C LEU A 20 -11.67 -14.35 7.79
N LEU A 21 -11.07 -13.24 8.23
CA LEU A 21 -11.19 -12.75 9.59
C LEU A 21 -12.26 -11.67 9.67
N ALA A 22 -13.00 -11.67 10.77
CA ALA A 22 -13.96 -10.61 11.05
C ALA A 22 -13.20 -9.29 11.32
N PRO A 23 -13.70 -8.14 10.80
CA PRO A 23 -13.08 -6.86 11.02
C PRO A 23 -13.18 -6.49 12.51
N LEU A 24 -12.10 -5.94 13.06
CA LEU A 24 -12.02 -5.52 14.46
C LEU A 24 -12.49 -4.07 14.64
N THR A 25 -12.50 -3.28 13.56
CA THR A 25 -12.93 -1.88 13.56
C THR A 25 -13.94 -1.59 12.44
N PRO A 26 -14.82 -0.58 12.61
CA PRO A 26 -15.76 -0.17 11.55
C PRO A 26 -15.06 0.30 10.26
N GLU A 27 -13.88 0.90 10.39
CA GLU A 27 -13.06 1.33 9.25
C GLU A 27 -12.54 0.13 8.45
N GLN A 28 -12.16 -0.96 9.14
CA GLN A 28 -11.79 -2.21 8.48
C GLN A 28 -12.99 -2.83 7.77
N GLU A 29 -14.18 -2.82 8.38
CA GLU A 29 -15.39 -3.33 7.75
C GLU A 29 -15.71 -2.58 6.44
N LEU A 30 -15.57 -1.25 6.43
CA LEU A 30 -15.75 -0.45 5.22
C LEU A 30 -14.69 -0.77 4.15
N ARG A 31 -13.43 -0.94 4.55
CA ARG A 31 -12.37 -1.35 3.62
C ARG A 31 -12.64 -2.73 3.03
N ASP A 32 -13.03 -3.70 3.85
CA ASP A 32 -13.32 -5.06 3.40
C ASP A 32 -14.50 -5.07 2.42
N LYS A 33 -15.55 -4.27 2.67
CA LYS A 33 -16.65 -4.09 1.71
C LYS A 33 -16.18 -3.49 0.38
N LEU A 34 -15.30 -2.49 0.42
CA LEU A 34 -14.73 -1.88 -0.80
C LEU A 34 -13.87 -2.87 -1.57
N LEU A 35 -13.07 -3.68 -0.87
CA LEU A 35 -12.25 -4.74 -1.44
C LEU A 35 -13.11 -5.85 -2.04
N ASP A 36 -14.21 -6.24 -1.38
CA ASP A 36 -15.14 -7.25 -1.91
C ASP A 36 -15.81 -6.80 -3.21
N MET A 37 -16.06 -5.50 -3.39
CA MET A 37 -16.68 -4.95 -4.60
C MET A 37 -15.69 -4.74 -5.75
N THR A 38 -14.48 -4.27 -5.43
CA THR A 38 -13.50 -3.82 -6.45
C THR A 38 -12.36 -4.80 -6.67
N GLY A 39 -12.00 -5.57 -5.64
CA GLY A 39 -10.78 -6.37 -5.59
C GLY A 39 -9.49 -5.52 -5.55
N GLU A 40 -9.56 -4.19 -5.52
CA GLU A 40 -8.38 -3.34 -5.72
C GLU A 40 -7.65 -3.04 -4.41
N VAL A 41 -6.40 -3.48 -4.30
CA VAL A 41 -5.54 -3.24 -3.13
C VAL A 41 -4.31 -2.41 -3.54
N TYR A 42 -4.02 -1.37 -2.77
CA TYR A 42 -2.81 -0.56 -2.91
C TYR A 42 -1.78 -0.97 -1.86
N VAL A 43 -0.70 -1.62 -2.29
CA VAL A 43 0.36 -2.10 -1.40
C VAL A 43 1.55 -1.13 -1.46
N ASN A 44 1.99 -0.63 -0.30
CA ASN A 44 3.17 0.22 -0.22
C ASN A 44 4.44 -0.61 -0.47
N ILE A 45 5.33 -0.14 -1.35
CA ILE A 45 6.61 -0.80 -1.58
C ILE A 45 7.68 -0.17 -0.67
N PRO A 46 8.35 -0.95 0.19
CA PRO A 46 9.54 -0.47 0.87
C PRO A 46 10.65 -0.25 -0.17
N LYS A 47 11.13 0.99 -0.29
CA LYS A 47 12.12 1.37 -1.29
C LYS A 47 13.45 1.73 -0.63
N LYS A 48 14.51 1.01 -1.00
CA LYS A 48 15.90 1.31 -0.58
C LYS A 48 16.52 2.46 -1.37
N TYR A 49 15.95 2.77 -2.54
CA TYR A 49 16.43 3.80 -3.45
C TYR A 49 15.24 4.59 -4.01
N CYS A 50 15.44 5.87 -4.30
CA CYS A 50 14.45 6.67 -5.00
C CYS A 50 14.39 6.25 -6.48
N PRO A 51 13.21 5.86 -7.02
CA PRO A 51 13.12 5.41 -8.42
C PRO A 51 13.32 6.54 -9.44
N PHE A 52 13.27 7.80 -9.01
CA PHE A 52 13.45 8.95 -9.90
C PHE A 52 14.88 9.46 -9.94
N CYS A 53 15.59 9.49 -8.81
CA CYS A 53 16.93 10.07 -8.70
C CYS A 53 18.02 9.09 -8.27
N GLY A 54 17.68 7.84 -7.93
CA GLY A 54 18.64 6.82 -7.51
C GLY A 54 19.27 7.04 -6.13
N ALA A 55 18.88 8.09 -5.41
CA ALA A 55 19.38 8.36 -4.06
C ALA A 55 19.01 7.20 -3.12
N LYS A 56 19.96 6.77 -2.29
CA LYS A 56 19.72 5.78 -1.24
C LYS A 56 18.76 6.39 -0.21
N MET A 57 17.70 5.66 0.11
CA MET A 57 16.75 6.03 1.15
C MET A 57 17.19 5.32 2.43
N ASP A 58 17.34 6.09 3.51
CA ASP A 58 17.49 5.51 4.84
C ASP A 58 16.11 4.99 5.25
N LEU A 59 15.94 3.67 5.20
CA LEU A 59 14.77 3.00 5.74
C LEU A 59 14.95 2.99 7.26
N GLU A 60 14.15 3.77 7.98
CA GLU A 60 13.97 3.56 9.41
C GLU A 60 13.04 2.35 9.56
N ASP A 61 13.55 1.31 10.22
CA ASP A 61 12.87 0.04 10.51
C ASP A 61 11.68 0.21 11.47
#